data_AF-W6RSC0-F1
#
_entry.id   AF-W6RSC0-F1
#
_cell.length_a   1.000
_cell.length_b   1.000
_cell.length_c   1.000
_cell.angle_alpha   90.00
_cell.angle_beta   90.00
_cell.angle_gamma   90.00
#
_symmetry.space_group_name_H-M   'P 1'
#
loop_
_entity.id
_entity.type
_entity.pdbx_description
1 polymer ?
#
loop_
_entity_poly.entity_id
_entity_poly.type
_entity_poly.pdbx_seq_one_letter_code
_entity_poly.pdbx_strand_id
1 'polypeptide(L)'
;MAAFKSESMAGFIGIRTVELNAPFYSWPTVATVKIWLRQSRADFVYTVKVCELITHIRRFDGTATLIRDFGYIADLLGNQMGCFLFQLPRAFATVRRHFELY
;
A
#
# COMPACT_ATOMS: atom_id res chain seq x y z
N MET A 1 -6.15 11.66 -11.57
CA MET A 1 -6.59 10.30 -11.13
C MET A 1 -7.18 10.45 -9.74
N ALA A 2 -8.40 9.94 -9.53
CA ALA A 2 -9.17 10.20 -8.32
C ALA A 2 -8.48 9.61 -7.08
N ALA A 3 -7.93 10.48 -6.23
CA ALA A 3 -7.67 10.14 -4.84
C ALA A 3 -9.02 10.11 -4.14
N PHE A 4 -9.65 8.94 -4.07
CA PHE A 4 -10.83 8.77 -3.25
C PHE A 4 -10.39 8.89 -1.78
N LYS A 5 -10.88 9.94 -1.11
CA LYS A 5 -10.75 10.05 0.34
C LYS A 5 -11.36 8.79 0.97
N SER A 6 -10.61 8.13 1.84
CA SER A 6 -11.01 6.89 2.53
C SER A 6 -12.32 7.01 3.31
N GLU A 7 -12.81 8.23 3.53
CA GLU A 7 -13.95 8.57 4.37
C GLU A 7 -15.32 8.10 3.83
N SER A 8 -15.45 7.68 2.56
CA SER A 8 -16.77 7.32 2.00
C SER A 8 -16.91 5.91 1.40
N MET A 9 -15.84 5.11 1.30
CA MET A 9 -15.91 3.83 0.57
C MET A 9 -16.44 2.67 1.43
N ALA A 10 -16.15 2.70 2.72
CA ALA A 10 -16.53 1.62 3.63
C ALA A 10 -18.03 1.51 3.91
N GLY A 11 -18.81 2.55 3.57
CA GLY A 11 -20.27 2.56 3.66
C GLY A 11 -20.98 2.13 2.37
N PHE A 12 -20.25 1.85 1.28
CA PHE A 12 -20.89 1.51 0.00
C PHE A 12 -21.29 0.04 -0.02
N ILE A 13 -22.60 -0.21 -0.08
CA ILE A 13 -23.19 -1.56 -0.08
C ILE A 13 -22.72 -2.30 -1.33
N GLY A 14 -21.75 -3.22 -1.16
CA GLY A 14 -21.28 -4.13 -2.21
C GLY A 14 -19.76 -4.18 -2.43
N ILE A 15 -19.00 -3.17 -1.97
CA ILE A 15 -17.53 -3.18 -2.10
C ILE A 15 -16.91 -3.89 -0.89
N ARG A 16 -16.11 -4.93 -1.16
CA ARG A 16 -15.41 -5.73 -0.11
C ARG A 16 -13.90 -5.46 -0.05
N THR A 17 -13.36 -4.70 -1.00
CA THR A 17 -11.93 -4.41 -1.05
C THR A 17 -11.66 -3.06 -1.69
N VAL A 18 -10.54 -2.43 -1.33
CA VAL A 18 -10.05 -1.19 -1.98
C VAL A 18 -8.54 -1.18 -2.08
N GLU A 19 -8.04 -0.56 -3.14
CA GLU A 19 -6.63 -0.17 -3.26
C GLU A 19 -6.41 1.23 -2.67
N LEU A 20 -5.53 1.33 -1.69
CA LEU A 20 -5.10 2.57 -1.10
C LEU A 20 -3.94 3.16 -1.90
N ASN A 21 -4.20 4.30 -2.56
CA ASN A 21 -3.20 5.04 -3.33
C ASN A 21 -2.48 6.13 -2.51
N ALA A 22 -3.07 6.61 -1.41
CA ALA A 22 -2.41 7.60 -0.55
C ALA A 22 -1.00 7.17 -0.04
N PRO A 23 -0.78 5.90 0.36
CA PRO A 23 0.54 5.40 0.79
C PRO A 23 1.65 5.50 -0.28
N PHE A 24 1.27 5.64 -1.56
CA PHE A 24 2.23 5.85 -2.65
C PHE A 24 3.02 7.16 -2.45
N TYR A 25 2.34 8.22 -2.00
CA TYR A 25 2.91 9.57 -1.88
C TYR A 25 3.46 9.88 -0.47
N SER A 26 2.90 9.24 0.57
CA SER A 26 3.30 9.52 1.95
C SER A 26 3.05 8.32 2.85
N TRP A 27 3.94 8.10 3.81
CA TRP A 27 3.84 6.97 4.74
C TRP A 27 2.60 7.10 5.62
N PRO A 28 1.75 6.05 5.71
CA PRO A 28 0.63 6.05 6.64
C PRO A 28 1.10 6.09 8.08
N THR A 29 0.42 6.89 8.91
CA THR A 29 0.62 6.84 10.35
C THR A 29 -0.20 5.70 10.97
N VAL A 30 0.20 5.23 12.16
CA VAL A 30 -0.60 4.27 12.94
C VAL A 30 -2.03 4.76 13.16
N ALA A 31 -2.20 6.06 13.42
CA ALA A 31 -3.52 6.66 13.60
C ALA A 31 -4.37 6.57 12.33
N THR A 32 -3.77 6.83 11.16
CA THR A 32 -4.41 6.70 9.85
C THR A 32 -4.89 5.26 9.60
N VAL A 33 -4.03 4.26 9.83
CA VAL A 33 -4.40 2.85 9.64
C VAL A 33 -5.54 2.45 10.59
N LYS A 34 -5.49 2.89 11.85
CA LYS A 34 -6.58 2.66 12.82
C LYS A 34 -7.90 3.29 12.39
N ILE A 35 -7.88 4.43 11.69
CA ILE A 35 -9.09 5.05 11.14
C ILE A 35 -9.68 4.16 10.04
N TRP A 36 -8.86 3.63 9.13
CA TRP A 36 -9.33 2.72 8.07
C TRP A 36 -10.05 1.50 8.66
N LEU A 37 -9.41 0.83 9.62
CA LEU A 37 -9.99 -0.33 10.30
C LEU A 37 -11.35 -0.01 10.95
N ARG A 38 -11.44 1.12 11.67
CA ARG A 38 -12.69 1.55 12.33
C ARG A 38 -13.81 1.90 11.35
N GLN A 39 -13.47 2.42 10.18
CA GLN A 39 -14.47 2.82 9.18
C GLN A 39 -14.99 1.62 8.38
N SER A 40 -14.20 0.56 8.27
CA SER A 40 -14.51 -0.63 7.47
C SER A 40 -15.32 -1.70 8.19
N ARG A 41 -15.94 -2.57 7.39
CA ARG A 41 -16.50 -3.83 7.87
C ARG A 41 -15.37 -4.80 8.22
N ALA A 42 -15.63 -5.73 9.12
CA ALA A 42 -14.65 -6.73 9.57
C ALA A 42 -14.12 -7.63 8.44
N ASP A 43 -14.91 -7.84 7.38
CA ASP A 43 -14.55 -8.66 6.20
C ASP A 43 -13.92 -7.86 5.05
N PHE A 44 -13.64 -6.57 5.27
CA PHE A 44 -13.11 -5.70 4.24
C PHE A 44 -11.60 -5.86 4.08
N VAL A 45 -11.12 -5.93 2.84
CA VAL A 45 -9.71 -6.16 2.52
C VAL A 45 -9.07 -4.90 1.90
N TYR A 46 -7.84 -4.58 2.32
CA TYR A 46 -7.07 -3.46 1.79
C TYR A 46 -5.90 -3.96 0.95
N THR A 47 -5.76 -3.42 -0.26
CA THR A 47 -4.52 -3.48 -1.04
C THR A 47 -3.75 -2.17 -0.82
N VAL A 48 -2.49 -2.25 -0.40
CA VAL A 48 -1.68 -1.07 -0.09
C VAL A 48 -0.66 -0.85 -1.19
N LYS A 49 -0.75 0.28 -1.89
CA LYS A 49 0.24 0.65 -2.90
C LYS A 49 1.53 1.11 -2.24
N VAL A 50 2.63 0.47 -2.61
CA VAL A 50 3.93 0.73 -1.98
C VAL A 50 4.45 2.12 -2.35
N CYS A 51 5.06 2.79 -1.38
CA CYS A 51 5.58 4.15 -1.53
C CYS A 51 6.48 4.31 -2.77
N GLU A 52 6.30 5.43 -3.49
CA GLU A 52 7.08 5.78 -4.67
C GLU A 52 8.57 5.89 -4.38
N LEU A 53 8.93 6.22 -3.13
CA LEU A 53 10.31 6.22 -2.67
C LEU A 53 10.99 4.87 -2.92
N ILE A 54 10.28 3.77 -2.66
CA ILE A 54 10.79 2.40 -2.84
C ILE A 54 10.76 2.02 -4.32
N THR A 55 9.62 2.21 -4.99
CA THR A 55 9.34 1.64 -6.32
C THR A 55 9.86 2.49 -7.48
N HIS A 56 9.78 3.81 -7.39
CA HIS A 56 10.07 4.74 -8.49
C HIS A 56 11.40 5.47 -8.32
N ILE A 57 11.66 5.98 -7.11
CA ILE A 57 12.84 6.79 -6.80
C ILE A 57 14.06 5.89 -6.57
N ARG A 58 14.04 5.05 -5.53
CA ARG A 58 15.16 4.15 -5.21
C ARG A 58 15.17 2.90 -6.09
N ARG A 59 14.03 2.51 -6.66
CA ARG A 59 13.92 1.32 -7.54
C ARG A 59 14.52 0.07 -6.88
N PHE A 60 14.19 -0.10 -5.60
CA PHE A 60 14.68 -1.14 -4.70
C PHE A 60 16.19 -1.15 -4.41
N ASP A 61 16.94 -0.12 -4.82
CA ASP A 61 18.35 0.02 -4.49
C ASP A 61 18.53 0.51 -3.04
N GLY A 62 19.14 -0.33 -2.19
CA GLY A 62 19.37 -0.01 -0.78
C GLY A 62 18.09 0.16 0.06
N THR A 63 16.96 -0.47 -0.33
CA THR A 63 15.66 -0.24 0.32
C THR A 63 15.26 -1.29 1.35
N ALA A 64 16.12 -2.22 1.74
CA ALA A 64 15.76 -3.32 2.65
C ALA A 64 15.09 -2.82 3.95
N THR A 65 15.68 -1.82 4.60
CA THR A 65 15.08 -1.16 5.78
C THR A 65 13.75 -0.49 5.48
N LEU A 66 13.63 0.23 4.36
CA LEU A 66 12.38 0.89 3.96
C LEU A 66 11.26 -0.14 3.71
N ILE A 67 11.57 -1.26 3.08
CA ILE A 67 10.60 -2.34 2.82
C ILE A 67 10.14 -2.96 4.13
N ARG A 68 11.08 -3.29 5.04
CA ARG A 68 10.75 -3.82 6.37
C ARG A 68 9.85 -2.85 7.15
N ASP A 69 10.23 -1.58 7.20
CA ASP A 69 9.48 -0.58 7.94
C ASP A 69 8.10 -0.30 7.30
N PHE A 70 7.98 -0.42 5.97
CA PHE A 70 6.70 -0.28 5.27
C PHE A 70 5.81 -1.51 5.51
N GLY A 71 6.44 -2.69 5.63
CA GLY A 71 5.80 -3.95 5.97
C GLY A 71 5.00 -3.90 7.26
N TYR A 72 5.36 -3.04 8.22
CA TYR A 72 4.60 -2.84 9.45
C TYR A 72 3.13 -2.43 9.23
N ILE A 73 2.80 -1.85 8.06
CA ILE A 73 1.41 -1.57 7.69
C ILE A 73 0.58 -2.87 7.60
N ALA A 74 1.17 -3.97 7.13
CA ALA A 74 0.50 -5.26 7.10
C ALA A 74 0.18 -5.76 8.51
N ASP A 75 1.12 -5.61 9.45
CA ASP A 75 0.92 -5.97 10.85
C ASP A 75 -0.22 -5.17 11.48
N LEU A 76 -0.30 -3.86 11.17
CA LEU A 76 -1.37 -3.00 11.65
C LEU A 76 -2.74 -3.36 11.06
N LEU A 77 -2.79 -3.73 9.77
CA LEU A 77 -4.03 -4.12 9.09
C LEU A 77 -4.51 -5.53 9.45
N GLY A 78 -3.60 -6.42 9.87
CA GLY A 78 -3.91 -7.78 10.30
C GLY A 78 -4.73 -8.54 9.25
N ASN A 79 -5.86 -9.12 9.67
CA ASN A 79 -6.74 -9.91 8.79
C ASN A 79 -7.35 -9.12 7.62
N GLN A 80 -7.32 -7.78 7.69
CA GLN A 80 -7.82 -6.92 6.62
C GLN A 80 -6.72 -6.56 5.59
N MET A 81 -5.50 -7.06 5.76
CA MET A 81 -4.42 -6.91 4.78
C MET A 81 -4.61 -7.90 3.62
N GLY A 82 -4.73 -7.38 2.40
CA GLY A 82 -4.80 -8.18 1.17
C GLY A 82 -3.42 -8.42 0.58
N CYS A 83 -2.85 -7.38 -0.02
CA CYS A 83 -1.50 -7.44 -0.60
C CYS A 83 -0.86 -6.05 -0.69
N PHE A 84 0.45 -6.06 -0.93
CA PHE A 84 1.18 -4.88 -1.36
C PHE A 84 1.20 -4.81 -2.88
N LEU A 85 0.82 -3.66 -3.44
CA LEU A 85 0.94 -3.39 -4.87
C LEU A 85 2.27 -2.68 -5.16
N PHE A 86 3.16 -3.38 -5.86
CA PHE A 86 4.41 -2.84 -6.39
C PHE A 86 4.23 -2.42 -7.84
N GLN A 87 3.71 -1.20 -8.05
CA GLN A 87 3.65 -0.61 -9.38
C GLN A 87 5.01 -0.01 -9.74
N LEU A 88 5.56 -0.40 -10.90
CA LEU A 88 6.89 0.02 -11.34
C LEU A 88 6.80 1.13 -12.41
N PRO A 89 7.78 2.05 -12.48
CA PRO A 89 7.81 3.06 -13.54
C PRO A 89 8.06 2.41 -14.91
N ARG A 90 7.55 3.02 -15.99
CA ARG A 90 7.70 2.50 -17.36
C ARG A 90 9.16 2.23 -17.76
N ALA A 91 10.10 3.06 -17.30
CA ALA A 91 11.53 2.91 -17.57
C ALA A 91 12.18 1.68 -16.91
N PHE A 92 11.48 1.02 -15.99
CA PHE A 92 11.98 -0.16 -15.29
C PHE A 92 12.05 -1.40 -16.20
N ALA A 93 11.17 -1.51 -17.20
CA ALA A 93 11.12 -2.65 -18.12
C ALA A 93 12.34 -2.74 -19.07
N THR A 94 13.09 -1.65 -19.24
CA THR A 94 14.25 -1.62 -20.14
C THR A 94 15.54 -2.13 -19.48
N VAL A 95 15.56 -2.24 -18.15
CA VAL A 95 16.76 -2.61 -17.40
C VAL A 95 16.56 -3.99 -16.78
N ARG A 96 17.22 -5.01 -17.34
CA ARG A 96 17.25 -6.37 -16.77
C ARG A 96 18.06 -6.36 -15.46
N ARG A 97 17.39 -6.05 -14.34
CA ARG A 97 17.90 -6.26 -12.98
C ARG A 97 17.27 -7.51 -12.39
N HIS A 98 18.08 -8.36 -11.77
CA HIS A 98 17.60 -9.48 -10.97
C HIS A 98 17.04 -8.91 -9.66
N PHE A 99 15.80 -9.24 -9.32
CA PHE A 99 15.21 -8.94 -8.03
C PHE A 99 15.02 -10.25 -7.28
N GLU A 100 15.71 -10.41 -6.17
CA GLU A 100 15.37 -11.40 -5.16
C GLU A 100 14.47 -10.69 -4.16
N LEU A 101 13.20 -11.11 -4.09
CA LEU A 101 12.32 -10.70 -3.01
C LEU A 101 12.77 -11.49 -1.78
N TYR A 102 13.35 -10.80 -0.80
CA TYR A 102 13.80 -11.36 0.47
C TYR A 102 12.65 -11.97 1.26
#